data_AF-A0A7Y2NEJ7-F1
#
_entry.id   AF-A0A7Y2NEJ7-F1
#
_cell.length_a   1.000
_cell.length_b   1.000
_cell.length_c   1.000
_cell.angle_alpha   90.00
_cell.angle_beta   90.00
_cell.angle_gamma   90.00
#
_symmetry.space_group_name_H-M   'P 1'
#
loop_
_entity.id
_entity.type
_entity.pdbx_description
1 polymer ?
#
loop_
_entity_poly.entity_id
_entity_poly.type
_entity_poly.pdbx_seq_one_letter_code
_entity_poly.pdbx_strand_id
1 'polypeptide(L)'
;MLATIVTKSFLDRWKGEVVAAAVVALMFFFGMAVYRDIDLSVYTDLPEAMRSLMNIPKDADVGALAYGAIYSSYGALTLGGMSIAIGAASIAGEERKGTMGLLLGNPKSRTHVLISKAINIMLLSALGGAVLWLAGILVPEMLSVDITGIQVGALMVHMFAIAVFTGFVAMAIGAWTGKSTL
;
A
#
# COMPACT_ATOMS: atom_id res chain seq x y z
N MET A 1 -21.35 19.17 6.51
CA MET A 1 -21.40 18.21 7.63
C MET A 1 -21.05 16.83 7.08
N LEU A 2 -20.15 16.08 7.72
CA LEU A 2 -19.83 14.72 7.30
C LEU A 2 -20.88 13.76 7.84
N ALA A 3 -21.60 13.08 6.94
CA ALA A 3 -22.80 12.32 7.27
C ALA A 3 -22.55 11.00 8.02
N THR A 4 -21.33 10.43 7.94
CA THR A 4 -21.01 9.11 8.53
C THR A 4 -19.61 9.03 9.14
N ILE A 5 -19.42 8.08 10.06
CA ILE A 5 -18.11 7.72 10.64
C ILE A 5 -17.11 7.34 9.54
N VAL A 6 -17.60 6.67 8.48
CA VAL A 6 -16.79 6.26 7.34
C VAL A 6 -16.20 7.49 6.66
N THR A 7 -17.04 8.41 6.18
CA THR A 7 -16.59 9.59 5.43
C THR A 7 -15.62 10.44 6.24
N LYS A 8 -15.89 10.64 7.54
CA LYS A 8 -14.99 11.40 8.41
C LYS A 8 -13.62 10.73 8.55
N SER A 9 -13.60 9.45 8.91
CA SER A 9 -12.35 8.74 9.15
C SER A 9 -11.50 8.64 7.88
N PHE A 10 -12.14 8.55 6.70
CA PHE A 10 -11.47 8.59 5.40
C PHE A 10 -10.83 9.96 5.16
N LEU A 11 -11.61 11.04 5.31
CA LEU A 11 -11.15 12.40 5.05
C LEU A 11 -10.06 12.88 6.01
N ASP A 12 -9.99 12.32 7.21
CA ASP A 12 -8.94 12.61 8.18
C ASP A 12 -7.57 12.02 7.76
N ARG A 13 -7.55 11.01 6.87
CA ARG A 13 -6.35 10.20 6.59
C ARG A 13 -5.96 10.08 5.11
N TRP A 14 -6.85 10.36 4.17
CA TRP A 14 -6.60 10.16 2.73
C TRP A 14 -5.35 10.87 2.21
N LYS A 15 -5.03 12.08 2.71
CA LYS A 15 -3.85 12.83 2.28
C LYS A 15 -2.56 12.07 2.56
N GLY A 16 -2.44 11.46 3.74
CA GLY A 16 -1.26 10.67 4.10
C GLY A 16 -1.08 9.48 3.18
N GLU A 17 -2.17 8.77 2.90
CA GLU A 17 -2.20 7.63 1.98
C GLU A 17 -1.79 8.03 0.55
N VAL A 18 -2.41 9.08 0.01
CA VAL A 18 -2.12 9.58 -1.33
C VAL A 18 -0.67 10.06 -1.43
N VAL A 19 -0.15 10.77 -0.42
CA VAL A 19 1.25 11.21 -0.41
C VAL A 19 2.19 10.02 -0.39
N ALA A 20 1.93 9.02 0.47
CA ALA A 20 2.75 7.81 0.53
C ALA A 20 2.77 7.05 -0.81
N ALA A 21 1.60 6.83 -1.40
CA ALA A 21 1.47 6.18 -2.70
C ALA A 21 2.10 7.00 -3.84
N ALA A 22 1.94 8.33 -3.83
CA ALA A 22 2.52 9.22 -4.83
C ALA A 22 4.06 9.23 -4.75
N VAL A 23 4.64 9.19 -3.55
CA VAL A 23 6.11 9.08 -3.39
C VAL A 23 6.62 7.77 -3.98
N VAL A 24 5.95 6.65 -3.72
CA VAL A 24 6.33 5.36 -4.33
C VAL A 24 6.14 5.37 -5.85
N ALA A 25 5.06 5.97 -6.35
CA ALA A 25 4.83 6.13 -7.79
C ALA A 25 5.92 6.97 -8.47
N LEU A 26 6.36 8.06 -7.84
CA LEU A 26 7.48 8.86 -8.31
C LEU A 26 8.79 8.07 -8.28
N MET A 27 9.02 7.31 -7.21
CA MET A 27 10.19 6.45 -7.12
C MET A 27 10.18 5.36 -8.21
N PHE A 28 9.01 4.82 -8.53
CA PHE A 28 8.82 3.88 -9.64
C PHE A 28 9.11 4.52 -11.00
N PHE A 29 8.62 5.74 -11.23
CA PHE A 29 8.95 6.51 -12.43
C PHE A 29 10.46 6.72 -12.58
N PHE A 30 11.13 7.25 -11.55
CA PHE A 30 12.57 7.48 -11.61
C PHE A 30 13.37 6.19 -11.71
N GLY A 31 12.99 5.15 -10.97
CA GLY A 31 13.67 3.86 -11.02
C GLY A 31 13.56 3.21 -12.40
N MET A 32 12.38 3.23 -13.02
CA MET A 32 12.18 2.72 -14.38
C MET A 32 12.94 3.55 -15.42
N ALA A 33 12.95 4.89 -15.29
CA ALA A 33 13.71 5.76 -16.17
C ALA A 33 15.21 5.47 -16.10
N VAL A 34 15.75 5.26 -14.89
CA VAL A 34 17.16 4.88 -14.71
C VAL A 34 17.44 3.49 -15.26
N TYR A 35 16.58 2.50 -14.97
CA TYR A 35 16.78 1.12 -15.44
C TYR A 35 16.74 0.99 -16.96
N ARG A 36 15.98 1.84 -17.65
CA ARG A 36 15.93 1.89 -19.12
C ARG A 36 17.29 2.20 -19.74
N ASP A 37 18.11 3.00 -19.07
CA ASP A 37 19.40 3.47 -19.59
C ASP A 37 20.58 2.61 -19.12
N ILE A 38 20.35 1.62 -18.25
CA ILE A 38 21.38 0.69 -17.77
C ILE A 38 21.52 -0.47 -18.74
N ASP A 39 22.77 -0.86 -19.03
CA ASP A 39 23.04 -2.10 -19.73
C ASP A 39 22.72 -3.31 -18.84
N LEU A 40 21.63 -3.99 -19.16
CA LEU A 40 21.16 -5.17 -18.43
C LEU A 40 22.03 -6.41 -18.67
N SER A 41 23.00 -6.35 -19.59
CA SER A 41 23.99 -7.42 -19.82
C SER A 41 24.69 -7.84 -18.53
N VAL A 42 24.96 -6.88 -17.63
CA VAL A 42 25.56 -7.13 -16.31
C VAL A 42 24.75 -8.13 -15.46
N TYR A 43 23.44 -8.21 -15.65
CA TYR A 43 22.55 -9.15 -14.96
C TYR A 43 22.32 -10.41 -15.79
N THR A 44 22.16 -10.27 -17.11
CA THR A 44 21.90 -11.39 -18.03
C THR A 44 23.15 -12.20 -18.39
N ASP A 45 24.34 -11.78 -17.97
CA ASP A 45 25.60 -12.51 -18.19
C ASP A 45 26.08 -13.27 -16.94
N LEU A 46 25.45 -13.03 -15.78
CA LEU A 46 25.81 -13.72 -14.54
C LEU A 46 25.57 -15.24 -14.63
N PRO A 47 26.38 -16.10 -13.99
CA PRO A 47 26.07 -17.53 -13.92
C PRO A 47 24.68 -17.78 -13.32
N GLU A 48 23.98 -18.83 -13.78
CA GLU A 48 22.61 -19.15 -13.33
C GLU A 48 22.50 -19.29 -11.80
N ALA A 49 23.54 -19.86 -11.18
CA ALA A 49 23.63 -19.96 -9.72
C ALA A 49 23.58 -18.59 -9.01
N MET A 50 24.22 -17.56 -9.59
CA MET A 50 24.18 -16.20 -9.04
C MET A 50 22.85 -15.50 -9.31
N ARG A 51 22.25 -15.68 -10.50
CA ARG A 51 20.93 -15.08 -10.80
C ARG A 51 19.83 -15.65 -9.92
N SER A 52 19.83 -16.96 -9.73
CA SER A 52 18.88 -17.65 -8.85
C SER A 52 19.03 -17.20 -7.40
N LEU A 53 20.27 -17.06 -6.91
CA LEU A 53 20.56 -16.55 -5.57
C LEU A 53 20.05 -15.11 -5.36
N MET A 54 20.16 -14.25 -6.38
CA MET A 54 19.68 -12.86 -6.34
C MET A 54 18.21 -12.70 -6.74
N ASN A 55 17.51 -13.80 -7.02
CA ASN A 55 16.12 -13.81 -7.48
C ASN A 55 15.89 -12.95 -8.75
N ILE A 56 16.86 -12.96 -9.67
CA ILE A 56 16.81 -12.27 -10.95
C ILE A 56 16.26 -13.24 -12.02
N PRO A 57 15.12 -12.93 -12.67
CA PRO A 57 14.56 -13.75 -13.74
C PRO A 57 15.53 -13.94 -14.92
N LYS A 58 15.40 -15.05 -15.66
CA LYS A 58 16.23 -15.32 -16.86
C LYS A 58 16.02 -14.29 -17.97
N ASP A 59 14.85 -13.66 -17.97
CA ASP A 59 14.30 -12.65 -18.87
C ASP A 59 14.14 -11.30 -18.14
N ALA A 60 15.03 -11.00 -17.20
CA ALA A 60 15.02 -9.73 -16.45
C ALA A 60 15.17 -8.53 -17.39
N ASP A 61 14.05 -7.93 -17.74
CA ASP A 61 13.96 -6.67 -18.45
C ASP A 61 13.69 -5.50 -17.48
N VAL A 62 13.83 -4.27 -17.97
CA VAL A 62 13.61 -3.00 -17.27
C VAL A 62 12.32 -3.03 -16.45
N GLY A 63 11.23 -3.51 -17.05
CA GLY A 63 9.94 -3.66 -16.40
C GLY A 63 10.00 -4.59 -15.19
N ALA A 64 10.49 -5.82 -15.39
CA ALA A 64 10.56 -6.83 -14.33
C ALA A 64 11.39 -6.35 -13.13
N LEU A 65 12.52 -5.67 -13.39
CA LEU A 65 13.36 -5.10 -12.33
C LEU A 65 12.67 -3.94 -11.61
N ALA A 66 12.02 -3.02 -12.32
CA ALA A 66 11.33 -1.90 -11.69
C ALA A 66 10.17 -2.37 -10.81
N TYR A 67 9.34 -3.29 -11.30
CA TYR A 67 8.23 -3.85 -10.52
C TYR A 67 8.71 -4.68 -9.34
N GLY A 68 9.69 -5.56 -9.55
CA GLY A 68 10.23 -6.41 -8.49
C GLY A 68 10.95 -5.60 -7.41
N ALA A 69 11.83 -4.68 -7.81
CA ALA A 69 12.60 -3.89 -6.85
C ALA A 69 11.73 -2.84 -6.15
N ILE A 70 10.80 -2.18 -6.85
CA ILE A 70 10.10 -1.02 -6.29
C ILE A 70 8.74 -1.37 -5.74
N TYR A 71 7.89 -2.05 -6.51
CA TYR A 71 6.54 -2.36 -6.07
C TYR A 71 6.52 -3.50 -5.05
N SER A 72 7.21 -4.61 -5.34
CA SER A 72 7.21 -5.77 -4.42
C SER A 72 7.93 -5.49 -3.10
N SER A 73 8.88 -4.56 -3.06
CA SER A 73 9.53 -4.16 -1.81
C SER A 73 8.90 -2.89 -1.20
N TYR A 74 9.23 -1.71 -1.72
CA TYR A 74 8.82 -0.43 -1.15
C TYR A 74 7.31 -0.19 -1.27
N GLY A 75 6.69 -0.58 -2.37
CA GLY A 75 5.24 -0.48 -2.53
C GLY A 75 4.49 -1.33 -1.51
N ALA A 76 4.89 -2.59 -1.35
CA ALA A 76 4.29 -3.50 -0.38
C ALA A 76 4.51 -3.02 1.07
N LEU A 77 5.74 -2.59 1.40
CA LEU A 77 6.07 -2.04 2.72
C LEU A 77 5.31 -0.75 3.02
N THR A 78 5.16 0.13 2.03
CA THR A 78 4.46 1.40 2.20
C THR A 78 2.96 1.18 2.41
N LEU A 79 2.30 0.43 1.53
CA LEU A 79 0.87 0.13 1.68
C LEU A 79 0.58 -0.66 2.96
N GLY A 80 1.40 -1.67 3.26
CA GLY A 80 1.28 -2.44 4.49
C GLY A 80 1.49 -1.57 5.73
N GLY A 81 2.57 -0.76 5.76
CA GLY A 81 2.88 0.12 6.87
C GLY A 81 1.81 1.19 7.10
N MET A 82 1.29 1.79 6.04
CA MET A 82 0.18 2.74 6.13
C MET A 82 -1.09 2.09 6.65
N SER A 83 -1.44 0.91 6.14
CA SER A 83 -2.59 0.14 6.61
C SER A 83 -2.45 -0.25 8.09
N ILE A 84 -1.26 -0.64 8.54
CA ILE A 84 -0.95 -0.89 9.96
C ILE A 84 -1.16 0.37 10.80
N ALA A 85 -0.63 1.52 10.36
CA ALA A 85 -0.79 2.80 11.06
C ALA A 85 -2.24 3.29 11.09
N ILE A 86 -3.03 2.97 10.08
CA ILE A 86 -4.49 3.21 10.06
C ILE A 86 -5.19 2.26 11.03
N GLY A 87 -4.89 0.97 10.95
CA GLY A 87 -5.47 -0.08 11.77
C GLY A 87 -5.25 0.14 13.25
N ALA A 88 -3.99 0.25 13.69
CA ALA A 88 -3.62 0.38 15.10
C ALA A 88 -4.30 1.59 15.78
N ALA A 89 -4.35 2.73 15.10
CA ALA A 89 -4.94 3.95 15.64
C ALA A 89 -6.45 4.10 15.37
N SER A 90 -7.11 3.10 14.78
CA SER A 90 -8.53 3.18 14.40
C SER A 90 -9.47 3.25 15.62
N ILE A 91 -9.22 2.41 16.63
CA ILE A 91 -9.98 2.35 17.90
C ILE A 91 -9.15 2.98 19.03
N ALA A 92 -7.92 2.49 19.26
CA ALA A 92 -7.04 3.02 20.30
C ALA A 92 -6.76 4.51 20.15
N GLY A 93 -6.73 5.03 18.92
CA GLY A 93 -6.55 6.46 18.68
C GLY A 93 -7.74 7.30 19.15
N GLU A 94 -8.97 6.78 19.07
CA GLU A 94 -10.17 7.46 19.57
C GLU A 94 -10.23 7.42 21.11
N GLU A 95 -9.76 6.33 21.72
CA GLU A 95 -9.62 6.25 23.18
C GLU A 95 -8.58 7.23 23.70
N ARG A 96 -7.40 7.27 23.07
CA ARG A 96 -6.32 8.20 23.42
C ARG A 96 -6.71 9.66 23.26
N LYS A 97 -7.55 9.98 22.27
CA LYS A 97 -8.07 11.34 22.04
C LYS A 97 -9.27 11.69 22.93
N GLY A 98 -9.76 10.74 23.74
CA GLY A 98 -10.97 10.93 24.55
C GLY A 98 -12.26 11.05 23.73
N THR A 99 -12.23 10.73 22.44
CA THR A 99 -13.37 10.86 21.51
C THR A 99 -14.24 9.61 21.45
N MET A 100 -13.79 8.49 22.01
CA MET A 100 -14.56 7.24 22.05
C MET A 100 -15.92 7.41 22.75
N GLY A 101 -15.98 8.18 23.85
CA GLY A 101 -17.22 8.47 24.56
C GLY A 101 -18.23 9.24 23.70
N LEU A 102 -17.74 10.15 22.85
CA LEU A 102 -18.59 10.90 21.90
C LEU A 102 -19.14 9.98 20.80
N LEU A 103 -18.34 9.04 20.30
CA LEU A 103 -18.78 8.07 19.30
C LEU A 103 -19.85 7.12 19.85
N LEU A 104 -19.64 6.60 21.07
CA LEU A 104 -20.54 5.64 21.71
C LEU A 104 -21.74 6.29 22.43
N GLY A 105 -21.71 7.60 22.66
CA GLY A 105 -22.86 8.37 23.15
C GLY A 105 -23.95 8.57 22.09
N ASN A 106 -23.64 8.32 20.82
CA ASN A 106 -24.65 8.28 19.76
C ASN A 106 -25.37 6.92 19.76
N PRO A 107 -26.64 6.84 19.29
CA PRO A 107 -27.41 5.60 19.21
C PRO A 107 -26.91 4.69 18.05
N LYS A 108 -25.64 4.29 18.11
CA LYS A 108 -24.96 3.40 17.18
C LYS A 108 -24.26 2.30 17.97
N SER A 109 -24.34 1.06 17.49
CA SER A 109 -23.70 -0.06 18.15
C SER A 109 -22.17 0.02 18.04
N ARG A 110 -21.47 -0.59 18.99
CA ARG A 110 -20.00 -0.73 18.95
C ARG A 110 -19.53 -1.42 17.66
N THR A 111 -20.26 -2.44 17.23
CA THR A 111 -20.03 -3.16 15.98
C THR A 111 -20.11 -2.25 14.76
N HIS A 112 -21.07 -1.32 14.73
CA HIS A 112 -21.18 -0.36 13.63
C HIS A 112 -19.95 0.57 13.57
N VAL A 113 -19.44 1.02 14.72
CA VAL A 113 -18.21 1.82 14.78
C VAL A 113 -17.01 1.02 14.27
N LEU A 114 -16.86 -0.23 14.75
CA LEU A 114 -15.78 -1.12 14.34
C LEU A 114 -15.80 -1.39 12.83
N ILE A 115 -16.95 -1.77 12.27
CA ILE A 115 -17.12 -2.00 10.84
C ILE A 115 -16.83 -0.73 10.04
N SER A 116 -17.31 0.43 10.51
CA SER A 116 -17.03 1.71 9.84
C SER A 116 -15.52 1.99 9.78
N LYS A 117 -14.78 1.70 10.85
CA LYS A 117 -13.32 1.85 10.88
C LYS A 117 -12.61 0.79 10.01
N ALA A 118 -13.09 -0.45 9.99
CA ALA A 118 -12.58 -1.50 9.11
C ALA A 118 -12.76 -1.14 7.62
N ILE A 119 -13.92 -0.61 7.25
CA ILE A 119 -14.19 -0.10 5.89
C ILE A 119 -13.17 0.98 5.50
N ASN A 120 -12.75 1.85 6.43
CA ASN A 120 -11.74 2.86 6.11
C ASN A 120 -10.37 2.27 5.80
N ILE A 121 -9.95 1.20 6.48
CA ILE A 121 -8.70 0.51 6.17
C ILE A 121 -8.75 0.02 4.72
N MET A 122 -9.87 -0.60 4.32
CA MET A 122 -10.06 -1.07 2.94
C MET A 122 -10.08 0.09 1.94
N LEU A 123 -10.86 1.15 2.19
CA LEU A 123 -10.98 2.27 1.26
C LEU A 123 -9.67 3.03 1.08
N LEU A 124 -8.91 3.26 2.16
CA LEU A 124 -7.61 3.92 2.09
C LEU A 124 -6.58 3.03 1.40
N SER A 125 -6.50 1.74 1.75
CA SER A 125 -5.60 0.81 1.06
C SER A 125 -5.94 0.68 -0.42
N ALA A 126 -7.23 0.70 -0.78
CA ALA A 126 -7.69 0.70 -2.16
C ALA A 126 -7.34 1.99 -2.89
N LEU A 127 -7.42 3.14 -2.21
CA LEU A 127 -6.99 4.43 -2.77
C LEU A 127 -5.48 4.43 -3.08
N GLY A 128 -4.66 4.01 -2.11
CA GLY A 128 -3.21 3.89 -2.32
C GLY A 128 -2.87 2.90 -3.43
N GLY A 129 -3.51 1.73 -3.41
CA GLY A 129 -3.38 0.72 -4.47
C GLY A 129 -3.82 1.22 -5.85
N ALA A 130 -4.87 2.02 -5.94
CA ALA A 130 -5.33 2.61 -7.20
C ALA A 130 -4.32 3.63 -7.76
N VAL A 131 -3.71 4.46 -6.90
CA VAL A 131 -2.65 5.38 -7.31
C VAL A 131 -1.44 4.60 -7.87
N LEU A 132 -1.01 3.55 -7.18
CA LEU A 132 0.10 2.71 -7.64
C LEU A 132 -0.25 1.90 -8.89
N TRP A 133 -1.49 1.43 -9.02
CA TRP A 133 -1.96 0.75 -10.22
C TRP A 133 -1.94 1.69 -11.44
N LEU A 134 -2.46 2.92 -11.28
CA LEU A 134 -2.40 3.95 -12.32
C LEU A 134 -0.97 4.26 -12.73
N ALA A 135 -0.07 4.46 -11.76
CA ALA A 135 1.35 4.66 -12.04
C ALA A 135 1.98 3.45 -12.74
N GLY A 136 1.59 2.22 -12.37
CA GLY A 136 2.05 1.00 -13.01
C GLY A 136 1.68 0.94 -14.49
N ILE A 137 0.52 1.46 -14.89
CA ILE A 137 0.14 1.46 -16.31
C ILE A 137 0.75 2.66 -17.06
N LEU A 138 0.70 3.85 -16.47
CA LEU A 138 1.10 5.09 -17.13
C LEU A 138 2.63 5.24 -17.28
N VAL A 139 3.40 4.85 -16.27
CA VAL A 139 4.86 5.05 -16.29
C VAL A 139 5.55 4.25 -17.41
N PRO A 140 5.28 2.94 -17.60
CA PRO A 140 5.87 2.19 -18.70
C PRO A 140 5.46 2.73 -20.07
N GLU A 141 4.21 3.18 -20.22
CA GLU A 141 3.72 3.81 -21.46
C GLU A 141 4.51 5.10 -21.76
N MET A 142 4.65 5.99 -20.77
CA MET A 142 5.42 7.25 -20.89
C MET A 142 6.89 7.01 -21.21
N LEU A 143 7.46 5.93 -20.68
CA LEU A 143 8.88 5.58 -20.87
C LEU A 143 9.09 4.57 -22.00
N SER A 144 8.06 4.19 -22.75
CA SER A 144 8.13 3.20 -23.84
C SER A 144 8.81 1.88 -23.42
N VAL A 145 8.52 1.42 -22.20
CA VAL A 145 9.03 0.16 -21.65
C VAL A 145 8.01 -0.95 -21.88
N ASP A 146 8.44 -2.08 -22.43
CA ASP A 146 7.57 -3.25 -22.60
C ASP A 146 7.28 -3.89 -21.23
N ILE A 147 6.00 -4.20 -21.01
CA ILE A 147 5.51 -4.86 -19.80
C ILE A 147 4.68 -6.09 -20.17
N THR A 148 4.82 -6.60 -21.39
CA THR A 148 4.16 -7.82 -21.85
C THR A 148 4.47 -8.97 -20.88
N GLY A 149 3.42 -9.62 -20.38
CA GLY A 149 3.53 -10.68 -19.37
C GLY A 149 3.50 -10.21 -17.90
N ILE A 150 3.64 -8.91 -17.62
CA ILE A 150 3.51 -8.37 -16.27
C ILE A 150 2.03 -8.13 -15.92
N GLN A 151 1.52 -8.90 -14.96
CA GLN A 151 0.14 -8.76 -14.48
C GLN A 151 0.04 -7.70 -13.37
N VAL A 152 0.12 -6.42 -13.75
CA VAL A 152 0.08 -5.27 -12.83
C VAL A 152 -1.15 -5.31 -11.93
N GLY A 153 -2.33 -5.65 -12.48
CA GLY A 153 -3.56 -5.77 -11.70
C GLY A 153 -3.48 -6.85 -10.62
N ALA A 154 -2.93 -8.03 -10.93
CA ALA A 154 -2.78 -9.12 -9.97
C ALA A 154 -1.81 -8.74 -8.84
N LEU A 155 -0.70 -8.07 -9.18
CA LEU A 155 0.26 -7.56 -8.21
C LEU A 155 -0.40 -6.54 -7.25
N MET A 156 -1.19 -5.61 -7.78
CA MET A 156 -1.88 -4.61 -6.95
C MET A 156 -2.94 -5.24 -6.06
N VAL A 157 -3.71 -6.22 -6.56
CA VAL A 157 -4.68 -6.97 -5.75
C VAL A 157 -3.98 -7.73 -4.61
N HIS A 158 -2.84 -8.36 -4.89
CA HIS A 158 -2.05 -9.06 -3.88
C HIS A 158 -1.54 -8.10 -2.80
N MET A 159 -0.95 -6.97 -3.19
CA MET A 159 -0.47 -5.94 -2.26
C MET A 159 -1.62 -5.35 -1.43
N PHE A 160 -2.77 -5.09 -2.05
CA PHE A 160 -3.98 -4.65 -1.35
C PHE A 160 -4.44 -5.67 -0.31
N ALA A 161 -4.48 -6.96 -0.67
CA ALA A 161 -4.90 -8.02 0.25
C ALA A 161 -3.98 -8.12 1.47
N ILE A 162 -2.67 -8.05 1.27
CA ILE A 162 -1.68 -8.04 2.36
C ILE A 162 -1.82 -6.80 3.24
N ALA A 163 -1.98 -5.62 2.62
CA ALA A 163 -2.17 -4.37 3.35
C ALA A 163 -3.43 -4.42 4.21
N VAL A 164 -4.57 -4.82 3.66
CA VAL A 164 -5.82 -4.94 4.44
C VAL A 164 -5.70 -5.96 5.56
N PHE A 165 -5.11 -7.13 5.29
CA PHE A 165 -4.90 -8.16 6.31
C PHE A 165 -4.07 -7.63 7.49
N THR A 166 -2.92 -7.01 7.21
CA THR A 166 -2.04 -6.46 8.24
C THR A 166 -2.69 -5.29 9.00
N GLY A 167 -3.46 -4.45 8.31
CA GLY A 167 -4.25 -3.39 8.95
C GLY A 167 -5.32 -3.92 9.89
N PHE A 168 -6.01 -5.00 9.53
CA PHE A 168 -6.99 -5.65 10.41
C PHE A 168 -6.35 -6.28 11.64
N VAL A 169 -5.20 -6.93 11.48
CA VAL A 169 -4.42 -7.44 12.62
C VAL A 169 -4.01 -6.29 13.54
N ALA A 170 -3.48 -5.20 12.99
CA ALA A 170 -3.09 -4.02 13.75
C ALA A 170 -4.27 -3.39 14.49
N MET A 171 -5.44 -3.31 13.86
CA MET A 171 -6.69 -2.86 14.49
C MET A 171 -7.12 -3.74 15.65
N ALA A 172 -7.06 -5.08 15.49
CA ALA A 172 -7.41 -6.00 16.56
C ALA A 172 -6.48 -5.84 17.78
N ILE A 173 -5.17 -5.74 17.53
CA ILE A 173 -4.16 -5.53 18.58
C ILE A 173 -4.34 -4.16 19.24
N GLY A 174 -4.54 -3.10 18.45
CA GLY A 174 -4.75 -1.75 18.97
C GLY A 174 -6.01 -1.66 19.82
N ALA A 175 -7.12 -2.22 19.35
CA ALA A 175 -8.38 -2.27 20.10
C ALA A 175 -8.28 -3.09 21.39
N TRP A 176 -7.46 -4.16 21.40
CA TRP A 176 -7.28 -4.98 22.60
C TRP A 176 -6.37 -4.30 23.64
N THR A 177 -5.30 -3.64 23.20
CA THR A 177 -4.29 -3.07 24.09
C THR A 177 -4.55 -1.62 24.48
N GLY A 178 -5.43 -0.91 23.77
CA GLY A 178 -5.64 0.53 23.92
C GLY A 178 -4.44 1.39 23.46
N LYS A 179 -3.41 0.78 22.83
CA LYS A 179 -2.21 1.48 22.37
C LYS A 179 -2.28 1.73 20.86
N SER A 180 -2.20 3.00 20.47
CA SER A 180 -2.24 3.43 19.07
C SER A 180 -0.87 3.43 18.38
N THR A 181 0.20 3.18 19.13
CA THR A 181 1.59 3.10 18.69
C THR A 181 2.26 1.98 19.48
N LEU A 182 3.11 1.20 18.82
CA LEU A 182 3.98 0.22 19.49
C LEU A 182 5.05 0.95 20.31
#